data_AF-A0A6S5TZW0-F1
#
_entry.id   AF-A0A6S5TZW0-F1
#
_cell.length_a   1.000
_cell.length_b   1.000
_cell.length_c   1.000
_cell.angle_alpha   90.00
_cell.angle_beta   90.00
_cell.angle_gamma   90.00
#
_symmetry.space_group_name_H-M   'P 1'
#
loop_
_entity.id
_entity.type
_entity.pdbx_description
1 polymer ?
#
loop_
_entity_poly.entity_id
_entity_poly.type
_entity_poly.pdbx_seq_one_letter_code
_entity_poly.pdbx_strand_id
1 'polypeptide(L)'
;MPYETPQAAAVAWLPYSQLAAGIEPSILDWLFDQGSLTRRLTHLSRDHFAVTPLFEGWQPLRDDECQALGLAPGEEGWVREVYLRGHDQPWVFARSVAGRSALERGGLNLETLGSRSLGELLFCDQAFTRHPIEVCSYPQAWLPPEARHANLWGRRSRFARDGLDLLVAEVFLPALWQAAKEDIR
;
A
#
# COMPACT_ATOMS: atom_id res chain seq x y z
N MET A 1 6.59 6.66 -22.51
CA MET A 1 6.01 7.86 -21.87
C MET A 1 6.48 7.86 -20.43
N PRO A 2 7.06 8.94 -19.90
CA PRO A 2 7.36 9.03 -18.48
C PRO A 2 6.03 8.90 -17.71
N TYR A 3 6.01 8.02 -16.72
CA TYR A 3 4.91 7.92 -15.76
C TYR A 3 5.04 9.16 -14.86
N GLU A 4 4.22 10.19 -15.07
CA GLU A 4 4.24 11.37 -14.21
C GLU A 4 3.71 10.97 -12.83
N THR A 5 4.53 11.14 -11.78
CA THR A 5 4.06 10.95 -10.40
C THR A 5 2.97 11.97 -10.11
N PRO A 6 1.70 11.56 -9.91
CA PRO A 6 0.64 12.51 -9.64
C PRO A 6 0.85 13.09 -8.23
N GLN A 7 0.83 14.42 -8.15
CA GLN A 7 0.85 15.14 -6.88
C GLN A 7 -0.57 15.59 -6.53
N ALA A 8 -0.99 15.39 -5.28
CA ALA A 8 -2.27 15.86 -4.77
C ALA A 8 -2.04 16.82 -3.60
N ALA A 9 -3.05 17.64 -3.29
CA ALA A 9 -3.04 18.45 -2.08
C ALA A 9 -2.80 17.55 -0.85
N ALA A 10 -2.14 18.11 0.16
CA ALA A 10 -1.71 17.40 1.37
C ALA A 10 -2.81 16.49 1.92
N VAL A 11 -2.61 15.18 1.78
CA VAL A 11 -3.53 14.17 2.31
C VAL A 11 -3.28 14.06 3.80
N ALA A 12 -4.35 14.26 4.57
CA ALA A 12 -4.31 14.01 6.00
C ALA A 12 -4.32 12.49 6.25
N TRP A 13 -3.14 11.95 6.51
CA TRP A 13 -2.98 10.60 7.04
C TRP A 13 -3.18 10.66 8.56
N LEU A 14 -4.18 9.93 9.05
CA LEU A 14 -4.67 10.05 10.41
C LEU A 14 -4.49 8.71 11.16
N PRO A 15 -4.08 8.72 12.44
CA PRO A 15 -4.00 7.52 13.26
C PRO A 15 -5.39 7.05 13.70
N TYR A 16 -5.49 5.78 14.11
CA TYR A 16 -6.74 5.14 14.58
C TYR A 16 -7.58 6.02 15.53
N SER A 17 -6.93 6.66 16.50
CA SER A 17 -7.57 7.48 17.54
C SER A 17 -8.38 8.66 16.99
N GLN A 18 -8.11 9.09 15.74
CA GLN A 18 -8.77 10.24 15.11
C GLN A 18 -9.88 9.85 14.13
N LEU A 19 -10.05 8.55 13.80
CA LEU A 19 -11.09 8.07 12.86
C LEU A 19 -12.24 7.29 13.50
N ALA A 20 -12.15 6.96 14.79
CA ALA A 20 -13.07 6.00 15.42
C ALA A 20 -14.56 6.43 15.43
N ALA A 21 -14.89 7.67 15.04
CA ALA A 21 -16.27 8.12 14.93
C ALA A 21 -16.83 7.92 13.50
N GLY A 22 -17.77 6.97 13.34
CA GLY A 22 -18.64 6.89 12.16
C GLY A 22 -18.24 5.91 11.06
N ILE A 23 -17.20 5.10 11.25
CA ILE A 23 -16.79 4.05 10.31
C ILE A 23 -17.36 2.69 10.75
N GLU A 24 -17.85 1.89 9.80
CA GLU A 24 -18.36 0.55 10.07
C GLU A 24 -17.26 -0.36 10.66
N PRO A 25 -17.54 -1.18 11.70
CA PRO A 25 -16.54 -2.06 12.31
C PRO A 25 -15.84 -3.00 11.34
N SER A 26 -16.55 -3.48 10.31
CA SER A 26 -15.99 -4.33 9.25
C SER A 26 -14.90 -3.59 8.47
N ILE A 27 -15.10 -2.32 8.17
CA ILE A 27 -14.13 -1.46 7.47
C ILE A 27 -12.94 -1.18 8.38
N LEU A 28 -13.17 -0.89 9.67
CA LEU A 28 -12.11 -0.70 10.65
C LEU A 28 -11.23 -1.96 10.78
N ASP A 29 -11.83 -3.14 10.77
CA ASP A 29 -11.10 -4.40 10.84
C ASP A 29 -10.16 -4.59 9.63
N TRP A 30 -10.61 -4.26 8.42
CA TRP A 30 -9.74 -4.27 7.24
C TRP A 30 -8.67 -3.16 7.29
N LEU A 31 -9.03 -1.95 7.73
CA LEU A 31 -8.11 -0.81 7.76
C LEU A 31 -6.98 -1.02 8.77
N PHE A 32 -7.29 -1.56 9.95
CA PHE A 32 -6.33 -1.65 11.04
C PHE A 32 -5.77 -3.07 11.26
N ASP A 33 -6.06 -4.00 10.36
CA ASP A 33 -5.47 -5.34 10.40
C ASP A 33 -3.93 -5.27 10.39
N GLN A 34 -3.35 -5.77 11.48
CA GLN A 34 -1.90 -5.84 11.64
C GLN A 34 -1.30 -7.08 10.96
N GLY A 35 -2.14 -8.02 10.53
CA GLY A 35 -1.75 -9.21 9.80
C GLY A 35 -1.31 -8.95 8.36
N SER A 36 -0.98 -10.05 7.68
CA SER A 36 -0.59 -10.01 6.26
C SER A 36 -1.83 -9.86 5.39
N LEU A 37 -1.96 -8.69 4.76
CA LEU A 37 -3.06 -8.42 3.81
C LEU A 37 -3.11 -9.48 2.71
N THR A 38 -1.94 -9.91 2.21
CA THR A 38 -1.85 -10.99 1.21
C THR A 38 -2.52 -12.27 1.70
N ARG A 39 -2.22 -12.73 2.93
CA ARG A 39 -2.82 -13.95 3.47
C ARG A 39 -4.34 -13.80 3.60
N ARG A 40 -4.79 -12.65 4.09
CA ARG A 40 -6.21 -12.36 4.27
C ARG A 40 -6.98 -12.34 2.94
N LEU A 41 -6.43 -11.71 1.90
CA LEU A 41 -7.02 -11.69 0.56
C LEU A 41 -6.97 -13.08 -0.11
N THR A 42 -5.92 -13.87 0.15
CA THR A 42 -5.82 -15.26 -0.33
C THR A 42 -6.93 -16.13 0.25
N HIS A 43 -7.17 -16.01 1.56
CA HIS A 43 -8.28 -16.69 2.21
C HIS A 43 -9.64 -16.25 1.65
N LEU A 44 -9.87 -14.92 1.54
CA LEU A 44 -11.13 -14.37 1.01
C LEU A 44 -11.41 -14.81 -0.44
N SER A 45 -10.36 -14.96 -1.26
CA SER A 45 -10.48 -15.43 -2.66
C SER A 45 -10.50 -16.94 -2.81
N ARG A 46 -10.49 -17.72 -1.71
CA ARG A 46 -10.42 -19.19 -1.75
C ARG A 46 -9.26 -19.68 -2.63
N ASP A 47 -8.08 -19.12 -2.37
CA ASP A 47 -6.82 -19.39 -3.10
C ASP A 47 -6.77 -18.89 -4.56
N HIS A 48 -7.76 -18.11 -5.02
CA HIS A 48 -7.74 -17.41 -6.32
C HIS A 48 -7.12 -16.00 -6.23
N PHE A 49 -5.98 -15.90 -5.53
CA PHE A 49 -5.26 -14.65 -5.35
C PHE A 49 -4.15 -14.47 -6.38
N ALA A 50 -4.05 -13.26 -6.93
CA ALA A 50 -2.99 -12.90 -7.86
C ALA A 50 -2.47 -11.47 -7.62
N VAL A 51 -1.21 -11.24 -7.94
CA VAL A 51 -0.59 -9.91 -7.93
C VAL A 51 -0.33 -9.50 -9.37
N THR A 52 -0.80 -8.31 -9.75
CA THR A 52 -0.52 -7.73 -11.07
C THR A 52 0.33 -6.48 -10.91
N PRO A 53 1.61 -6.51 -11.30
CA PRO A 53 2.44 -5.31 -11.35
C PRO A 53 1.89 -4.28 -12.34
N LEU A 54 1.87 -3.02 -11.92
CA LEU A 54 1.45 -1.88 -12.75
C LEU A 54 2.64 -1.01 -13.12
N PHE A 55 3.44 -0.68 -12.12
CA PHE A 55 4.64 0.11 -12.28
C PHE A 55 5.71 -0.39 -11.31
N GLU A 56 6.94 -0.45 -11.79
CA GLU A 56 8.09 -0.74 -10.95
C GLU A 56 9.30 0.02 -11.52
N GLY A 57 9.90 0.89 -10.71
CA GLY A 57 11.03 1.69 -11.15
C GLY A 57 11.39 2.85 -10.24
N TRP A 58 12.50 3.49 -10.58
CA TRP A 58 12.96 4.73 -9.97
C TRP A 58 12.11 5.91 -10.43
N GLN A 59 11.55 6.67 -9.49
CA GLN A 59 10.86 7.92 -9.77
C GLN A 59 10.90 8.87 -8.56
N PRO A 60 10.64 10.17 -8.77
CA PRO A 60 10.42 11.10 -7.67
C PRO A 60 9.26 10.63 -6.79
N LEU A 61 9.51 10.59 -5.48
CA LEU A 61 8.50 10.27 -4.48
C LEU A 61 7.53 11.44 -4.30
N ARG A 62 6.31 11.13 -3.87
CA ARG A 62 5.31 12.16 -3.54
C ARG A 62 5.71 12.88 -2.26
N ASP A 63 5.28 14.14 -2.10
CA ASP A 63 5.63 14.90 -0.89
C ASP A 63 5.19 14.21 0.41
N ASP A 64 4.04 13.51 0.43
CA ASP A 64 3.57 12.79 1.61
C ASP A 64 4.40 11.55 1.92
N GLU A 65 4.98 10.93 0.89
CA GLU A 65 5.90 9.80 0.98
C GLU A 65 7.26 10.27 1.50
N CYS A 66 7.78 11.37 0.96
CA CYS A 66 9.00 12.03 1.43
C CYS A 66 8.86 12.41 2.90
N GLN A 67 7.75 13.05 3.28
CA GLN A 67 7.50 13.44 4.67
C GLN A 67 7.45 12.23 5.61
N ALA A 68 6.75 11.16 5.21
CA ALA A 68 6.63 9.95 6.02
C ALA A 68 7.95 9.17 6.19
N LEU A 69 8.84 9.26 5.19
CA LEU A 69 10.16 8.64 5.19
C LEU A 69 11.27 9.57 5.72
N GLY A 70 10.97 10.83 6.04
CA GLY A 70 11.97 11.82 6.47
C GLY A 70 12.96 12.23 5.37
N LEU A 71 12.54 12.17 4.11
CA LEU A 71 13.33 12.53 2.93
C LEU A 71 13.07 13.99 2.51
N ALA A 72 14.01 14.57 1.76
CA ALA A 72 13.81 15.87 1.15
C ALA A 72 12.71 15.82 0.07
N PRO A 73 11.91 16.89 -0.12
CA PRO A 73 10.92 16.95 -1.20
C PRO A 73 11.55 16.69 -2.57
N GLY A 74 10.90 15.87 -3.39
CA GLY A 74 11.37 15.49 -4.72
C GLY A 74 12.54 14.49 -4.75
N GLU A 75 12.94 13.90 -3.62
CA GLU A 75 13.91 12.81 -3.61
C GLU A 75 13.44 11.64 -4.49
N GLU A 76 14.39 11.04 -5.20
CA GLU A 76 14.13 9.82 -5.96
C GLU A 76 14.09 8.61 -5.03
N GLY A 77 13.12 7.74 -5.29
CA GLY A 77 12.98 6.47 -4.62
C GLY A 77 12.58 5.38 -5.58
N TRP A 78 12.73 4.15 -5.14
CA TRP A 78 12.12 3.03 -5.84
C TRP A 78 10.63 3.02 -5.52
N VAL A 79 9.83 2.87 -6.57
CA VAL A 79 8.39 2.76 -6.43
C VAL A 79 7.90 1.51 -7.12
N ARG A 80 7.02 0.80 -6.42
CA ARG A 80 6.31 -0.36 -6.92
C ARG A 80 4.82 -0.18 -6.70
N GLU A 81 4.05 -0.25 -7.78
CA GLU A 81 2.60 -0.21 -7.79
C GLU A 81 2.06 -1.54 -8.31
N VAL A 82 1.11 -2.12 -7.58
CA VAL A 82 0.52 -3.41 -7.94
C VAL A 82 -0.99 -3.40 -7.66
N TYR A 83 -1.74 -4.20 -8.40
CA TYR A 83 -3.05 -4.66 -7.94
C TYR A 83 -2.92 -5.99 -7.22
N LEU A 84 -3.60 -6.09 -6.08
CA LEU A 84 -3.91 -7.37 -5.44
C LEU A 84 -5.30 -7.78 -5.90
N ARG A 85 -5.38 -8.92 -6.58
CA ARG A 85 -6.60 -9.42 -7.21
C ARG A 85 -7.12 -10.65 -6.48
N GLY A 86 -8.44 -10.74 -6.36
CA GLY A 86 -9.14 -11.98 -6.04
C GLY A 86 -10.10 -12.31 -7.17
N HIS A 87 -10.05 -13.56 -7.67
CA HIS A 87 -10.80 -13.98 -8.85
C HIS A 87 -10.60 -13.03 -10.06
N ASP A 88 -9.35 -12.67 -10.34
CA ASP A 88 -8.93 -11.73 -11.39
C ASP A 88 -9.46 -10.29 -11.27
N GLN A 89 -10.26 -9.97 -10.26
CA GLN A 89 -10.79 -8.64 -9.99
C GLN A 89 -9.84 -7.86 -9.06
N PRO A 90 -9.45 -6.60 -9.37
CA PRO A 90 -8.64 -5.79 -8.48
C PRO A 90 -9.44 -5.44 -7.21
N TRP A 91 -8.91 -5.87 -6.07
CA TRP A 91 -9.48 -5.61 -4.74
C TRP A 91 -8.72 -4.53 -4.00
N VAL A 92 -7.39 -4.49 -4.18
CA VAL A 92 -6.54 -3.49 -3.53
C VAL A 92 -5.53 -2.95 -4.54
N PHE A 93 -5.38 -1.64 -4.57
CA PHE A 93 -4.22 -0.99 -5.19
C PHE A 93 -3.17 -0.78 -4.10
N ALA A 94 -1.98 -1.36 -4.26
CA ALA A 94 -0.89 -1.20 -3.32
C ALA A 94 0.26 -0.44 -3.98
N ARG A 95 0.77 0.57 -3.27
CA ARG A 95 1.92 1.36 -3.66
C ARG A 95 2.96 1.28 -2.56
N SER A 96 4.18 0.89 -2.92
CA SER A 96 5.29 0.72 -2.00
C SER A 96 6.46 1.56 -2.46
N VAL A 97 7.04 2.32 -1.53
CA VAL A 97 8.09 3.29 -1.84
C VAL A 97 9.22 3.24 -0.82
N ALA A 98 10.46 3.32 -1.31
CA ALA A 98 11.65 3.41 -0.47
C ALA A 98 12.62 4.43 -1.06
N GLY A 99 13.25 5.22 -0.18
CA GLY A 99 14.26 6.19 -0.60
C GLY A 99 15.48 5.47 -1.19
N ARG A 100 16.11 6.08 -2.21
CA ARG A 100 17.30 5.53 -2.87
C ARG A 100 18.42 5.18 -1.89
N SER A 101 18.76 6.13 -1.02
CA SER A 101 19.79 5.96 0.01
C SER A 101 19.50 4.80 0.96
N ALA A 102 18.22 4.54 1.25
CA ALA A 102 17.80 3.46 2.14
C ALA A 102 17.98 2.09 1.48
N LEU A 103 17.68 1.97 0.18
CA LEU A 103 17.85 0.74 -0.58
C LEU A 103 19.32 0.39 -0.82
N GLU A 104 20.13 1.38 -1.19
CA GLU A 104 21.57 1.19 -1.41
C GLU A 104 22.29 0.69 -0.14
N ARG A 105 21.82 1.11 1.05
CA ARG A 105 22.37 0.65 2.34
C ARG A 105 21.76 -0.65 2.85
N GLY A 106 20.45 -0.84 2.65
CA GLY A 106 19.68 -1.94 3.22
C GLY A 106 19.81 -3.28 2.48
N GLY A 107 20.46 -3.29 1.31
CA GLY A 107 20.72 -4.50 0.52
C GLY A 107 19.46 -5.23 0.03
N LEU A 108 18.30 -4.58 0.11
CA LEU A 108 17.04 -5.16 -0.33
C LEU A 108 16.85 -4.89 -1.82
N ASN A 109 16.90 -5.96 -2.62
CA ASN A 109 16.68 -5.85 -4.06
C ASN A 109 15.17 -5.90 -4.38
N LEU A 110 14.52 -4.75 -4.28
CA LEU A 110 13.10 -4.62 -4.64
C LEU A 110 12.85 -4.91 -6.13
N GLU A 111 13.85 -4.76 -7.00
CA GLU A 111 13.76 -5.04 -8.44
C GLU A 111 13.54 -6.53 -8.74
N THR A 112 13.83 -7.42 -7.78
CA THR A 112 13.66 -8.88 -7.94
C THR A 112 12.29 -9.39 -7.49
N LEU A 113 11.41 -8.53 -6.98
CA LEU A 113 10.09 -8.95 -6.48
C LEU A 113 9.19 -9.50 -7.61
N GLY A 114 9.25 -8.97 -8.83
CA GLY A 114 8.49 -9.50 -9.97
C GLY A 114 6.99 -9.61 -9.66
N SER A 115 6.43 -10.83 -9.64
CA SER A 115 5.02 -11.12 -9.30
C SER A 115 4.78 -11.45 -7.82
N ARG A 116 5.79 -11.37 -6.95
CA ARG A 116 5.64 -11.65 -5.51
C ARG A 116 4.99 -10.47 -4.79
N SER A 117 4.21 -10.79 -3.76
CA SER A 117 3.67 -9.73 -2.90
C SER A 117 4.77 -9.21 -1.99
N LEU A 118 4.77 -7.90 -1.75
CA LEU A 118 5.68 -7.31 -0.79
C LEU A 118 5.40 -7.81 0.64
N GLY A 119 4.13 -8.14 0.94
CA GLY A 119 3.75 -8.76 2.20
C GLY A 119 4.48 -10.08 2.45
N GLU A 120 4.68 -10.92 1.45
CA GLU A 120 5.45 -12.16 1.62
C GLU A 120 6.89 -11.85 2.08
N LEU A 121 7.53 -10.86 1.46
CA LEU A 121 8.88 -10.43 1.84
C LEU A 121 8.93 -9.83 3.25
N LEU A 122 8.00 -8.95 3.58
CA LEU A 122 7.95 -8.26 4.88
C LEU A 122 7.60 -9.19 6.04
N PHE A 123 6.84 -10.26 5.80
CA PHE A 123 6.42 -11.21 6.84
C PHE A 123 7.35 -12.43 6.95
N CYS A 124 8.05 -12.82 5.87
CA CYS A 124 9.06 -13.88 5.94
C CYS A 124 10.32 -13.40 6.68
N ASP A 125 10.71 -12.14 6.47
CA ASP A 125 11.81 -11.51 7.16
C ASP A 125 11.27 -10.86 8.46
N GLN A 126 11.25 -11.60 9.57
CA GLN A 126 10.89 -11.08 10.91
C GLN A 126 11.76 -9.90 11.39
N ALA A 127 12.65 -9.40 10.54
CA ALA A 127 13.55 -8.29 10.78
C ALA A 127 12.90 -6.90 10.56
N PHE A 128 11.71 -6.81 9.95
CA PHE A 128 11.04 -5.52 9.78
C PHE A 128 10.20 -5.13 11.00
N THR A 129 10.49 -3.96 11.56
CA THR A 129 9.64 -3.31 12.56
C THR A 129 8.55 -2.51 11.84
N ARG A 130 7.29 -2.89 12.05
CA ARG A 130 6.13 -2.16 11.53
C ARG A 130 5.78 -0.99 12.44
N HIS A 131 5.70 0.21 11.87
CA HIS A 131 5.21 1.40 12.54
C HIS A 131 3.67 1.47 12.52
N PRO A 132 3.04 2.27 13.40
CA PRO A 132 1.59 2.41 13.47
C PRO A 132 0.94 2.67 12.11
N ILE A 133 -0.26 2.10 11.92
CA ILE A 133 -1.05 2.28 10.71
C ILE A 133 -1.67 3.67 10.73
N GLU A 134 -1.54 4.39 9.62
CA GLU A 134 -2.25 5.62 9.33
C GLU A 134 -3.25 5.36 8.21
N VAL A 135 -4.39 6.06 8.22
CA VAL A 135 -5.41 5.91 7.19
C VAL A 135 -5.87 7.26 6.68
N CYS A 136 -6.39 7.29 5.45
CA CYS A 136 -6.87 8.49 4.80
C CYS A 136 -8.00 8.19 3.81
N SER A 137 -8.68 9.26 3.38
CA SER A 137 -9.41 9.23 2.11
C SER A 137 -8.39 9.43 0.98
N TYR A 138 -8.15 8.37 0.22
CA TYR A 138 -7.08 8.35 -0.77
C TYR A 138 -7.45 9.18 -2.01
N PRO A 139 -6.58 10.12 -2.46
CA PRO A 139 -6.86 10.96 -3.61
C PRO A 139 -7.07 10.17 -4.90
N GLN A 140 -8.12 10.52 -5.63
CA GLN A 140 -8.40 9.95 -6.95
C GLN A 140 -7.28 10.19 -7.95
N ALA A 141 -6.59 11.33 -7.85
CA ALA A 141 -5.47 11.69 -8.73
C ALA A 141 -4.30 10.71 -8.61
N TRP A 142 -4.15 10.06 -7.45
CA TRP A 142 -3.08 9.11 -7.16
C TRP A 142 -3.39 7.68 -7.61
N LEU A 143 -4.60 7.43 -8.08
CA LEU A 143 -5.01 6.13 -8.58
C LEU A 143 -4.79 6.02 -10.09
N PRO A 144 -4.37 4.83 -10.56
CA PRO A 144 -4.36 4.53 -11.98
C PRO A 144 -5.77 4.71 -12.57
N PRO A 145 -5.90 5.14 -13.84
CA PRO A 145 -7.19 5.49 -14.46
C PRO A 145 -8.30 4.45 -14.26
N GLU A 146 -7.94 3.16 -14.35
CA GLU A 146 -8.86 2.02 -14.23
C GLU A 146 -9.44 1.82 -12.82
N ALA A 147 -8.73 2.29 -11.78
CA ALA A 147 -9.16 2.17 -10.38
C ALA A 147 -9.65 3.49 -9.79
N ARG A 148 -9.73 4.58 -10.57
CA ARG A 148 -10.15 5.90 -10.08
C ARG A 148 -11.59 5.88 -9.56
N HIS A 149 -11.72 5.96 -8.24
CA HIS A 149 -13.00 6.09 -7.54
C HIS A 149 -12.87 7.11 -6.41
N ALA A 150 -13.95 7.86 -6.17
CA ALA A 150 -14.02 8.80 -5.06
C ALA A 150 -14.09 8.09 -3.70
N ASN A 151 -13.57 8.77 -2.67
CA ASN A 151 -13.75 8.40 -1.26
C ASN A 151 -13.28 6.97 -0.94
N LEU A 152 -12.19 6.51 -1.58
CA LEU A 152 -11.59 5.24 -1.23
C LEU A 152 -10.79 5.36 0.05
N TRP A 153 -10.89 4.34 0.89
CA TRP A 153 -10.04 4.23 2.06
C TRP A 153 -8.65 3.76 1.66
N GLY A 154 -7.64 4.55 2.01
CA GLY A 154 -6.24 4.16 1.99
C GLY A 154 -5.76 3.93 3.41
N ARG A 155 -4.92 2.92 3.60
CA ARG A 155 -4.07 2.79 4.78
C ARG A 155 -2.60 2.80 4.36
N ARG A 156 -1.72 3.28 5.23
CA ARG A 156 -0.29 3.16 5.04
C ARG A 156 0.41 2.79 6.33
N SER A 157 1.58 2.20 6.21
CA SER A 157 2.43 1.85 7.33
C SER A 157 3.89 1.88 6.87
N ARG A 158 4.76 2.40 7.74
CA ARG A 158 6.21 2.39 7.53
C ARG A 158 6.79 1.10 8.12
N PHE A 159 7.67 0.47 7.37
CA PHE A 159 8.43 -0.71 7.77
C PHE A 159 9.91 -0.34 7.80
N ALA A 160 10.56 -0.59 8.93
CA ALA A 160 11.96 -0.24 9.15
C ALA A 160 12.80 -1.48 9.47
N ARG A 161 13.98 -1.60 8.87
CA ARG A 161 14.97 -2.65 9.17
C ARG A 161 16.39 -2.15 8.89
N ASP A 162 17.28 -2.16 9.89
CA ASP A 162 18.72 -1.88 9.72
C ASP A 162 19.04 -0.63 8.86
N GLY A 163 18.25 0.44 9.01
CA GLY A 163 18.41 1.69 8.25
C GLY A 163 17.76 1.72 6.86
N LEU A 164 17.02 0.66 6.49
CA LEU A 164 16.06 0.64 5.40
C LEU A 164 14.68 1.05 5.91
N ASP A 165 14.09 2.07 5.29
CA ASP A 165 12.71 2.49 5.50
C ASP A 165 11.89 2.28 4.23
N LEU A 166 10.78 1.57 4.37
CA LEU A 166 9.84 1.26 3.31
C LEU A 166 8.44 1.73 3.73
N LEU A 167 7.80 2.54 2.91
CA LEU A 167 6.42 2.94 3.12
C LEU A 167 5.52 2.12 2.22
N VAL A 168 4.50 1.49 2.79
CA VAL A 168 3.52 0.69 2.06
C VAL A 168 2.15 1.32 2.26
N ALA A 169 1.55 1.76 1.16
CA ALA A 169 0.18 2.25 1.09
C ALA A 169 -0.71 1.23 0.37
N GLU A 170 -1.88 0.96 0.93
CA GLU A 170 -2.85 -0.02 0.45
C GLU A 170 -4.21 0.68 0.36
N VAL A 171 -4.80 0.69 -0.82
CA VAL A 171 -6.06 1.36 -1.12
C VAL A 171 -7.12 0.32 -1.45
N PHE A 172 -8.18 0.30 -0.66
CA PHE A 172 -9.24 -0.70 -0.74
C PHE A 172 -10.29 -0.30 -1.79
N LEU A 173 -10.39 -1.10 -2.86
CA LEU A 173 -11.27 -0.83 -3.99
C LEU A 173 -12.69 -1.35 -3.72
N PRO A 174 -13.73 -0.83 -4.43
CA PRO A 174 -15.13 -1.22 -4.20
C PRO A 174 -15.40 -2.72 -4.28
N ALA A 175 -14.70 -3.43 -5.17
CA ALA A 175 -14.86 -4.87 -5.36
C ALA A 175 -14.47 -5.71 -4.13
N LEU A 176 -13.49 -5.24 -3.33
CA LEU A 176 -13.15 -5.93 -2.08
C LEU A 176 -14.33 -5.93 -1.11
N TRP A 177 -15.00 -4.79 -0.96
CA TRP A 177 -16.11 -4.66 -0.02
C TRP A 177 -17.32 -5.48 -0.44
N GLN A 178 -17.49 -5.72 -1.75
CA GLN A 178 -18.51 -6.64 -2.27
C GLN A 178 -18.15 -8.09 -1.90
N ALA A 179 -16.92 -8.53 -2.21
CA ALA A 179 -16.45 -9.86 -1.88
C ALA A 179 -16.49 -10.15 -0.36
N ALA A 180 -16.06 -9.19 0.47
CA ALA A 180 -16.08 -9.33 1.92
C ALA A 180 -17.50 -9.44 2.51
N LYS A 181 -18.51 -8.84 1.85
CA LYS A 181 -19.92 -8.97 2.26
C LYS A 181 -20.52 -10.32 1.86
N GLU A 182 -20.06 -10.89 0.75
CA GLU A 182 -20.51 -12.20 0.26
C GLU A 182 -19.94 -13.34 1.10
N ASP A 183 -18.73 -13.20 1.66
CA ASP A 183 -18.10 -14.21 2.53
C ASP A 183 -18.77 -14.35 3.91
N ILE A 184 -19.45 -13.29 4.38
CA ILE A 184 -20.17 -13.29 5.67
C ILE A 184 -21.57 -13.95 5.54
N ARG A 185 -22.04 -14.23 4.32
CA ARG A 185 -23.34 -14.87 4.04
C ARG A 185 -23.25 -16.39 3.95
#